data_AF-A0A340YI21-F1
#
_entry.id   AF-A0A340YI21-F1
#
_cell.length_a   1.000
_cell.length_b   1.000
_cell.length_c   1.000
_cell.angle_alpha   90.00
_cell.angle_beta   90.00
_cell.angle_gamma   90.00
#
_symmetry.space_group_name_H-M   'P 1'
#
loop_
_entity.id
_entity.type
_entity.pdbx_description
1 polymer ?
#
loop_
_entity_poly.entity_id
_entity_poly.type
_entity_poly.pdbx_seq_one_letter_code
_entity_poly.pdbx_strand_id
1 'polypeptide(L)'
;MGATSPRSREPLLPPAFPTFCPGGALLAVLVLLALPAAWGQCQSPVHLTFAMPTELIDKDEFPVGTSLKYKCRLGYYRRVFSITCLQNSVWSSPENNCRRKSCGSLPELINGKMDINKDTQFGSTVNYFCNEGYRLIGKSSAACVISGNSVTWDNDPPICE
;
A
#
# COMPACT_ATOMS: atom_id res chain seq x y z
N MET A 1 -14.65 54.22 11.24
CA MET A 1 -14.53 54.21 12.71
C MET A 1 -15.16 52.92 13.21
N GLY A 2 -14.38 52.07 13.88
CA GLY A 2 -14.82 50.75 14.33
C GLY A 2 -13.69 49.73 14.26
N ALA A 3 -12.66 49.93 15.08
CA ALA A 3 -11.60 48.96 15.30
C ALA A 3 -12.14 47.86 16.24
N THR A 4 -12.19 46.62 15.79
CA THR A 4 -12.57 45.48 16.63
C THR A 4 -11.32 44.92 17.30
N SER A 5 -11.24 45.12 18.61
CA SER A 5 -10.16 44.74 19.52
C SER A 5 -9.98 43.20 19.62
N PRO A 6 -8.74 42.69 19.78
CA PRO A 6 -8.50 41.26 19.97
C PRO A 6 -8.82 40.82 21.40
N ARG A 7 -9.44 39.65 21.53
CA ARG A 7 -9.81 39.00 22.79
C ARG A 7 -8.54 38.57 23.54
N SER A 8 -8.19 39.29 24.59
CA SER A 8 -7.14 38.94 25.56
C SER A 8 -7.47 37.62 26.25
N ARG A 9 -6.61 36.62 26.09
CA ARG A 9 -6.64 35.36 26.85
C ARG A 9 -6.09 35.61 28.25
N GLU A 10 -6.86 35.27 29.27
CA GLU A 10 -6.42 35.25 30.68
C GLU A 10 -5.19 34.33 30.86
N PRO A 11 -4.21 34.71 31.68
CA PRO A 11 -3.14 33.80 32.10
C PRO A 11 -3.69 32.75 33.07
N LEU A 12 -3.62 31.47 32.68
CA LEU A 12 -3.90 30.35 33.58
C LEU A 12 -2.81 30.31 34.66
N LEU A 13 -3.20 30.48 35.93
CA LEU A 13 -2.31 30.24 37.06
C LEU A 13 -1.82 28.77 37.04
N PRO A 14 -0.54 28.50 37.33
CA PRO A 14 -0.09 27.14 37.55
C PRO A 14 -0.67 26.58 38.86
N PRO A 15 -0.97 25.26 38.94
CA PRO A 15 -1.37 24.64 40.19
C PRO A 15 -0.21 24.70 41.20
N ALA A 16 -0.54 25.00 42.46
CA ALA A 16 0.41 25.01 43.56
C ALA A 16 1.07 23.64 43.73
N PHE A 17 2.40 23.60 43.64
CA PHE A 17 3.18 22.41 43.97
C PHE A 17 3.11 22.16 45.49
N PRO A 18 2.85 20.94 45.97
CA PRO A 18 2.98 20.64 47.39
C PRO A 18 4.44 20.78 47.79
N THR A 19 4.70 21.60 48.80
CA THR A 19 5.99 21.78 49.45
C THR A 19 6.51 20.44 49.96
N PHE A 20 7.67 20.03 49.44
CA PHE A 20 8.42 18.85 49.89
C PHE A 20 8.96 19.08 51.32
N CYS A 21 8.59 18.20 52.26
CA CYS A 21 9.27 18.09 53.56
C CYS A 21 10.70 17.54 53.36
N PRO A 22 11.75 18.18 53.89
CA PRO A 22 13.12 17.67 53.80
C PRO A 22 13.34 16.66 54.91
N GLY A 23 13.13 15.38 54.63
CA GLY A 23 13.37 14.32 55.61
C GLY A 23 12.99 12.96 55.08
N GLY A 24 13.89 12.33 54.32
CA GLY A 24 13.69 10.99 53.78
C GLY A 24 14.54 10.71 52.55
N ALA A 25 15.86 10.78 52.69
CA ALA A 25 16.74 10.10 51.76
C ALA A 25 16.56 8.59 51.98
N LEU A 26 16.43 7.83 50.88
CA LEU A 26 16.26 6.37 50.73
C LEU A 26 14.84 5.99 50.27
N LEU A 27 14.75 5.71 48.95
CA LEU A 27 13.75 4.92 48.19
C LEU A 27 13.35 5.53 46.82
N ALA A 28 14.09 6.51 46.29
CA ALA A 28 13.88 7.02 44.91
C ALA A 28 14.68 6.27 43.82
N VAL A 29 14.85 4.95 43.93
CA VAL A 29 15.60 4.15 42.92
C VAL A 29 14.71 3.08 42.22
N LEU A 30 13.43 2.95 42.58
CA LEU A 30 12.55 1.89 42.03
C LEU A 30 11.34 2.39 41.23
N VAL A 31 11.36 3.60 40.67
CA VAL A 31 10.25 4.12 39.83
C VAL A 31 10.65 4.37 38.36
N LEU A 32 11.92 4.22 37.99
CA LEU A 32 12.35 4.28 36.58
C LEU A 32 12.14 2.94 35.83
N LEU A 33 11.82 1.86 36.53
CA LEU A 33 11.46 0.56 35.92
C LEU A 33 9.96 0.42 35.63
N ALA A 34 9.15 1.42 35.99
CA ALA A 34 7.70 1.40 35.84
C ALA A 34 7.18 2.44 34.83
N LEU A 35 8.05 3.09 34.06
CA LEU A 35 7.61 3.63 32.78
C LEU A 35 7.36 2.42 31.89
N PRO A 36 6.13 2.18 31.41
CA PRO A 36 5.95 1.24 30.32
C PRO A 36 6.93 1.70 29.25
N ALA A 37 7.90 0.85 28.90
CA ALA A 37 8.69 1.07 27.71
C ALA A 37 7.68 1.50 26.64
N ALA A 38 7.86 2.66 26.01
CA ALA A 38 6.97 3.08 24.93
C ALA A 38 7.10 1.99 23.86
N TRP A 39 6.20 0.99 23.94
CA TRP A 39 6.26 -0.17 23.08
C TRP A 39 6.02 0.38 21.70
N GLY A 40 6.93 0.09 20.79
CA GLY A 40 6.81 0.51 19.40
C GLY A 40 5.39 0.23 18.90
N GLN A 41 4.79 1.21 18.22
CA GLN A 41 3.46 1.09 17.65
C GLN A 41 3.58 1.36 16.17
N CYS A 42 3.05 0.45 15.37
CA CYS A 42 2.91 0.70 13.95
C CYS A 42 1.68 1.59 13.74
N GLN A 43 1.84 2.59 12.89
CA GLN A 43 0.72 3.36 12.36
C GLN A 43 -0.10 2.50 11.40
N SER A 44 -1.30 2.96 11.05
CA SER A 44 -2.17 2.29 10.08
C SER A 44 -1.40 1.93 8.80
N PRO A 45 -1.48 0.68 8.31
CA PRO A 45 -0.73 0.25 7.14
C PRO A 45 -1.12 1.06 5.89
N VAL A 46 -0.13 1.32 5.03
CA VAL A 46 -0.37 1.97 3.74
C VAL A 46 -1.31 1.15 2.86
N HIS A 47 -2.07 1.84 2.02
CA HIS A 47 -2.98 1.18 1.07
C HIS A 47 -2.21 0.42 -0.01
N LEU A 48 -2.41 -0.91 -0.06
CA LEU A 48 -1.78 -1.78 -1.05
C LEU A 48 -2.56 -1.78 -2.37
N THR A 49 -1.87 -1.49 -3.48
CA THR A 49 -2.48 -1.51 -4.83
C THR A 49 -2.79 -2.93 -5.32
N PHE A 50 -2.11 -3.95 -4.78
CA PHE A 50 -2.23 -5.36 -5.19
C PHE A 50 -3.05 -6.23 -4.23
N ALA A 51 -3.39 -5.71 -3.04
CA ALA A 51 -4.11 -6.46 -2.01
C ALA A 51 -5.11 -5.56 -1.26
N MET A 52 -6.10 -6.19 -0.63
CA MET A 52 -7.07 -5.52 0.24
C MET A 52 -7.13 -6.26 1.58
N PRO A 53 -7.36 -5.56 2.70
CA PRO A 53 -7.50 -6.22 3.98
C PRO A 53 -8.74 -7.13 3.97
N THR A 54 -8.70 -8.22 4.72
CA THR A 54 -9.85 -9.15 4.82
C THR A 54 -10.92 -8.65 5.77
N GLU A 55 -10.54 -7.77 6.70
CA GLU A 55 -11.38 -7.14 7.72
C GLU A 55 -11.22 -5.62 7.62
N LEU A 56 -12.15 -4.87 8.20
CA LEU A 56 -12.06 -3.41 8.24
C LEU A 56 -10.96 -2.99 9.24
N ILE A 57 -10.15 -2.02 8.85
CA ILE A 57 -9.09 -1.44 9.67
C ILE A 57 -9.51 -0.02 10.00
N ASP A 58 -10.06 0.18 11.20
CA ASP A 58 -10.59 1.45 11.72
C ASP A 58 -9.69 2.09 12.79
N LYS A 59 -8.56 1.45 13.09
CA LYS A 59 -7.57 1.91 14.07
C LYS A 59 -6.39 2.56 13.38
N ASP A 60 -5.86 3.59 14.03
CA ASP A 60 -4.67 4.30 13.58
C ASP A 60 -3.38 3.71 14.14
N GLU A 61 -3.44 2.98 15.26
CA GLU A 61 -2.27 2.46 15.98
C GLU A 61 -2.39 0.97 16.31
N PHE A 62 -1.26 0.26 16.16
CA PHE A 62 -1.17 -1.19 16.38
C PHE A 62 0.08 -1.54 17.20
N PRO A 63 -0.05 -2.30 18.30
CA PRO A 63 1.11 -2.74 19.07
C PRO A 63 2.00 -3.68 18.25
N VAL A 64 3.31 -3.66 18.53
CA VAL A 64 4.27 -4.65 18.01
C VAL A 64 3.75 -6.08 18.20
N GLY A 65 3.93 -6.91 17.18
CA GLY A 65 3.43 -8.28 17.11
C GLY A 65 2.03 -8.41 16.52
N THR A 66 1.29 -7.31 16.33
CA THR A 66 0.00 -7.35 15.65
C THR A 66 0.15 -7.84 14.22
N SER A 67 -0.71 -8.77 13.79
CA SER A 67 -0.75 -9.26 12.41
C SER A 67 -2.09 -8.93 11.74
N LEU A 68 -2.03 -8.32 10.56
CA LEU A 68 -3.20 -7.98 9.75
C LEU A 68 -3.24 -8.85 8.50
N LYS A 69 -4.42 -9.40 8.19
CA LYS A 69 -4.62 -10.32 7.08
C LYS A 69 -5.14 -9.60 5.83
N TYR A 70 -4.56 -9.95 4.69
CA TYR A 70 -4.87 -9.38 3.39
C TYR A 70 -5.19 -10.48 2.37
N LYS A 71 -6.04 -10.15 1.41
CA LYS A 71 -6.32 -10.96 0.23
C LYS A 71 -5.87 -10.21 -1.03
N CYS A 72 -5.24 -10.92 -1.96
CA CYS A 72 -4.86 -10.34 -3.25
C CYS A 72 -6.07 -9.84 -4.03
N ARG A 73 -5.91 -8.70 -4.72
CA ARG A 73 -6.95 -8.13 -5.58
C ARG A 73 -7.14 -8.93 -6.86
N LEU A 74 -8.21 -8.63 -7.60
CA LEU A 74 -8.40 -9.14 -8.96
C LEU A 74 -7.21 -8.71 -9.85
N GLY A 75 -6.90 -9.52 -10.86
CA GLY A 75 -5.67 -9.40 -11.64
C GLY A 75 -4.48 -10.19 -11.08
N TYR A 76 -4.57 -10.64 -9.82
CA TYR A 76 -3.56 -11.46 -9.15
C TYR A 76 -4.09 -12.87 -8.84
N TYR A 77 -3.18 -13.82 -8.60
CA TYR A 77 -3.56 -15.14 -8.08
C TYR A 77 -4.17 -15.01 -6.69
N ARG A 78 -5.29 -15.71 -6.45
CA ARG A 78 -6.04 -15.63 -5.18
C ARG A 78 -5.22 -16.25 -4.06
N ARG A 79 -4.57 -15.38 -3.28
CA ARG A 79 -3.78 -15.75 -2.10
C ARG A 79 -4.13 -14.83 -0.94
N VAL A 80 -4.08 -15.41 0.26
CA VAL A 80 -4.20 -14.70 1.53
C VAL A 80 -2.82 -14.69 2.20
N PHE A 81 -2.44 -13.56 2.77
CA PHE A 81 -1.18 -13.38 3.49
C PHE A 81 -1.39 -12.41 4.65
N SER A 82 -0.39 -12.30 5.54
CA SER A 82 -0.44 -11.37 6.66
C SER A 82 0.80 -10.50 6.68
N ILE A 83 0.65 -9.26 7.15
CA ILE A 83 1.77 -8.39 7.55
C ILE A 83 1.77 -8.27 9.08
N THR A 84 2.95 -8.14 9.67
CA THR A 84 3.13 -8.06 11.13
C THR A 84 3.86 -6.78 11.51
N CYS A 85 3.39 -6.12 12.57
CA CYS A 85 4.08 -4.97 13.15
C CYS A 85 5.36 -5.44 13.85
N LEU A 86 6.52 -5.06 13.32
CA LEU A 86 7.81 -5.52 13.83
C LEU A 86 8.29 -4.66 15.01
N GLN A 87 9.30 -5.15 15.74
CA GLN A 87 9.87 -4.47 16.92
C GLN A 87 10.36 -3.04 16.65
N ASN A 88 10.73 -2.74 15.40
CA ASN A 88 11.16 -1.42 14.95
C ASN A 88 9.98 -0.50 14.58
N SER A 89 8.74 -0.85 14.93
CA SER A 89 7.51 -0.12 14.60
C SER A 89 7.24 0.03 13.09
N VAL A 90 7.77 -0.90 12.29
CA VAL A 90 7.53 -0.98 10.85
C VAL A 90 6.77 -2.25 10.52
N TRP A 91 5.80 -2.16 9.61
CA TRP A 91 5.12 -3.35 9.09
C TRP A 91 6.06 -4.22 8.27
N SER A 92 6.00 -5.54 8.43
CA SER A 92 6.71 -6.48 7.59
C SER A 92 6.36 -6.29 6.11
N SER A 93 7.34 -6.41 5.22
CA SER A 93 7.14 -6.15 3.79
C SER A 93 6.02 -7.03 3.19
N PRO A 94 5.01 -6.43 2.53
CA PRO A 94 3.97 -7.17 1.82
C PRO A 94 4.41 -7.63 0.41
N GLU A 95 5.63 -7.29 -0.02
CA GLU A 95 6.11 -7.55 -1.38
C GLU A 95 6.07 -9.03 -1.76
N ASN A 96 5.92 -9.28 -3.07
CA ASN A 96 5.89 -10.62 -3.67
C ASN A 96 4.78 -11.56 -3.18
N ASN A 97 3.87 -11.10 -2.32
CA ASN A 97 2.77 -11.93 -1.84
C ASN A 97 1.68 -12.17 -2.89
N CYS A 98 1.45 -11.18 -3.75
CA CYS A 98 0.46 -11.25 -4.83
C CYS A 98 1.16 -11.30 -6.18
N ARG A 99 1.13 -12.48 -6.82
CA ARG A 99 1.65 -12.67 -8.17
C ARG A 99 0.60 -12.29 -9.20
N ARG A 100 0.99 -11.51 -10.21
CA ARG A 100 0.12 -11.10 -11.31
C ARG A 100 -0.27 -12.33 -12.13
N LYS A 101 -1.52 -12.39 -12.59
CA LYS A 101 -1.98 -13.41 -13.54
C LYS A 101 -1.41 -13.10 -14.93
N SER A 102 -1.19 -14.13 -15.74
CA SER A 102 -0.77 -14.00 -17.14
C SER A 102 -1.98 -13.95 -18.06
N CYS A 103 -1.96 -13.08 -19.06
CA CYS A 103 -2.91 -13.08 -20.19
C CYS A 103 -2.54 -14.09 -21.28
N GLY A 104 -1.49 -14.90 -21.07
CA GLY A 104 -0.98 -15.84 -22.04
C GLY A 104 -0.03 -15.21 -23.06
N SER A 105 0.57 -16.06 -23.90
CA SER A 105 1.38 -15.63 -25.03
C SER A 105 0.50 -15.12 -26.17
N LEU A 106 0.94 -14.06 -26.83
CA LEU A 106 0.33 -13.57 -28.06
C LEU A 106 0.92 -14.34 -29.26
N PRO A 107 0.12 -14.65 -30.29
CA PRO A 107 0.63 -15.25 -31.52
C PRO A 107 1.54 -14.26 -32.26
N GLU A 108 2.48 -14.79 -33.06
CA GLU A 108 3.32 -13.95 -33.92
C GLU A 108 2.48 -13.17 -34.94
N LEU A 109 2.85 -11.91 -35.18
CA LEU A 109 2.18 -11.04 -36.14
C LEU A 109 2.84 -11.18 -37.53
N ILE A 110 2.13 -11.81 -38.46
CA ILE A 110 2.60 -11.95 -39.85
C ILE A 110 2.74 -10.57 -40.48
N ASN A 111 3.86 -10.32 -41.17
CA ASN A 111 4.21 -9.02 -41.76
C ASN A 111 4.21 -7.85 -40.76
N GLY A 112 4.45 -8.14 -39.48
CA GLY A 112 4.54 -7.13 -38.45
C GLY A 112 5.47 -7.53 -37.32
N LYS A 113 5.46 -6.70 -36.27
CA LYS A 113 6.29 -6.81 -35.08
C LYS A 113 5.44 -6.45 -33.86
N MET A 114 5.79 -7.03 -32.72
CA MET A 114 5.21 -6.74 -31.43
C MET A 114 6.27 -6.20 -30.49
N ASP A 115 5.95 -5.14 -29.76
CA ASP A 115 6.75 -4.64 -28.65
C ASP A 115 5.99 -4.86 -27.34
N ILE A 116 6.50 -5.76 -26.50
CA ILE A 116 5.89 -6.14 -25.22
C ILE A 116 6.52 -5.33 -24.11
N ASN A 117 5.72 -4.51 -23.43
CA ASN A 117 6.19 -3.74 -22.28
C ASN A 117 6.32 -4.66 -21.05
N LYS A 118 7.55 -5.12 -20.78
CA LYS A 118 7.99 -5.96 -19.65
C LYS A 118 7.64 -7.44 -19.76
N ASP A 119 6.35 -7.78 -19.79
CA ASP A 119 5.86 -9.18 -19.80
C ASP A 119 4.40 -9.27 -20.26
N THR A 120 3.80 -10.47 -20.20
CA THR A 120 2.40 -10.74 -20.58
C THR A 120 1.47 -10.86 -19.38
N GLN A 121 1.79 -10.18 -18.28
CA GLN A 121 1.03 -10.24 -17.04
C GLN A 121 0.04 -9.07 -16.89
N PHE A 122 -0.86 -9.17 -15.91
CA PHE A 122 -1.84 -8.14 -15.58
C PHE A 122 -1.25 -6.73 -15.53
N GLY A 123 -1.88 -5.78 -16.24
CA GLY A 123 -1.45 -4.39 -16.34
C GLY A 123 -0.31 -4.13 -17.35
N SER A 124 0.22 -5.16 -18.01
CA SER A 124 1.20 -4.99 -19.09
C SER A 124 0.49 -4.68 -20.43
N THR A 125 1.22 -4.05 -21.34
CA THR A 125 0.71 -3.56 -22.63
C THR A 125 1.62 -4.02 -23.76
N VAL A 126 1.02 -4.38 -24.89
CA VAL A 126 1.71 -4.68 -26.15
C VAL A 126 1.37 -3.61 -27.19
N ASN A 127 2.37 -3.21 -27.97
CA ASN A 127 2.20 -2.35 -29.14
C ASN A 127 2.52 -3.14 -30.41
N TYR A 128 1.70 -2.95 -31.45
CA TYR A 128 1.79 -3.64 -32.72
C TYR A 128 2.26 -2.68 -33.82
N PHE A 129 3.14 -3.18 -34.69
CA PHE A 129 3.68 -2.43 -35.82
C PHE A 129 3.65 -3.32 -37.05
N CYS A 130 3.21 -2.79 -38.19
CA CYS A 130 3.36 -3.51 -39.46
C CYS A 130 4.72 -3.19 -40.09
N ASN A 131 5.26 -4.17 -40.83
CA ASN A 131 6.47 -3.98 -41.62
C ASN A 131 6.22 -2.96 -42.75
N GLU A 132 7.30 -2.42 -43.29
CA GLU A 132 7.23 -1.48 -44.41
C GLU A 132 6.46 -2.09 -45.60
N GLY A 133 5.56 -1.30 -46.20
CA GLY A 133 4.68 -1.75 -47.28
C GLY A 133 3.35 -2.36 -46.83
N TYR A 134 3.17 -2.64 -45.53
CA TYR A 134 1.94 -3.20 -44.97
C TYR A 134 1.18 -2.18 -44.11
N ARG A 135 -0.15 -2.26 -44.16
CA ARG A 135 -1.07 -1.40 -43.42
C ARG A 135 -1.65 -2.13 -42.22
N LEU A 136 -1.70 -1.45 -41.07
CA LEU A 136 -2.28 -1.98 -39.84
C LEU A 136 -3.81 -1.88 -39.83
N ILE A 137 -4.48 -3.02 -39.69
CA ILE A 137 -5.94 -3.14 -39.61
C ILE A 137 -6.32 -3.63 -38.20
N GLY A 138 -7.02 -2.79 -37.45
CA GLY A 138 -7.43 -3.08 -36.08
C GLY A 138 -6.79 -2.12 -35.07
N LYS A 139 -6.56 -2.61 -33.85
CA LYS A 139 -5.95 -1.82 -32.77
C LYS A 139 -4.44 -1.99 -32.78
N SER A 140 -3.72 -0.87 -32.67
CA SER A 140 -2.25 -0.86 -32.61
C SER A 140 -1.70 -1.19 -31.21
N SER A 141 -2.55 -1.45 -30.22
CA SER A 141 -2.14 -1.81 -28.87
C SER A 141 -3.18 -2.68 -28.17
N ALA A 142 -2.73 -3.53 -27.25
CA ALA A 142 -3.60 -4.25 -26.32
C ALA A 142 -3.03 -4.22 -24.89
N ALA A 143 -3.90 -4.23 -23.89
CA ALA A 143 -3.56 -4.27 -22.47
C ALA A 143 -4.11 -5.53 -21.81
N CYS A 144 -3.35 -6.10 -20.88
CA CYS A 144 -3.76 -7.26 -20.09
C CYS A 144 -4.65 -6.79 -18.93
N VAL A 145 -5.96 -6.90 -19.09
CA VAL A 145 -6.98 -6.35 -18.19
C VAL A 145 -7.75 -7.45 -17.45
N ILE A 146 -8.55 -7.05 -16.45
CA ILE A 146 -9.44 -7.97 -15.74
C ILE A 146 -10.68 -8.26 -16.60
N SER A 147 -10.99 -9.54 -16.78
CA SER A 147 -12.26 -9.99 -17.36
C SER A 147 -12.89 -11.05 -16.46
N GLY A 148 -14.01 -10.69 -15.82
CA GLY A 148 -14.64 -11.48 -14.77
C GLY A 148 -13.66 -11.82 -13.64
N ASN A 149 -13.36 -13.11 -13.47
CA ASN A 149 -12.46 -13.61 -12.42
C ASN A 149 -11.01 -13.85 -12.92
N SER A 150 -10.74 -13.58 -14.20
CA SER A 150 -9.48 -13.86 -14.89
C SER A 150 -8.90 -12.57 -15.48
N VAL A 151 -7.80 -12.71 -16.23
CA VAL A 151 -7.23 -11.61 -17.02
C VAL A 151 -7.17 -12.03 -18.48
N THR A 152 -7.38 -11.07 -19.38
CA THR A 152 -7.34 -11.26 -20.83
C THR A 152 -6.78 -10.01 -21.50
N TRP A 153 -6.24 -10.16 -22.71
CA TRP A 153 -5.98 -9.03 -23.57
C TRP A 153 -7.30 -8.36 -23.96
N ASP A 154 -7.35 -7.03 -23.89
CA ASP A 154 -8.55 -6.24 -24.16
C ASP A 154 -8.86 -6.07 -25.65
N ASN A 155 -7.88 -6.34 -26.52
CA ASN A 155 -8.01 -6.27 -27.97
C ASN A 155 -7.28 -7.46 -28.61
N ASP A 156 -7.82 -7.95 -29.72
CA ASP A 156 -7.17 -8.96 -30.55
C ASP A 156 -5.98 -8.35 -31.33
N PRO A 157 -4.97 -9.16 -31.69
CA PRO A 157 -3.89 -8.71 -32.56
C PRO A 157 -4.42 -8.15 -33.90
N PRO A 158 -3.86 -7.06 -34.42
CA PRO A 158 -4.26 -6.51 -35.71
C PRO A 158 -3.80 -7.40 -36.88
N ILE A 159 -4.25 -7.07 -38.08
CA ILE A 159 -3.79 -7.68 -39.33
C ILE A 159 -2.89 -6.69 -40.06
N CYS A 160 -1.80 -7.18 -40.66
CA CYS A 160 -0.91 -6.40 -41.53
C CYS A 160 -1.06 -6.88 -42.97
N GLU A 161 -1.65 -6.05 -43.83
CA GLU A 161 -1.93 -6.34 -45.26
C GLU A 161 -1.47 -5.22 -46.20
#